data_AF-A0A8D3B9V1-F1
#
_entry.id   AF-A0A8D3B9V1-F1
#
_cell.length_a   1.000
_cell.length_b   1.000
_cell.length_c   1.000
_cell.angle_alpha   90.00
_cell.angle_beta   90.00
_cell.angle_gamma   90.00
#
_symmetry.space_group_name_H-M   'P 1'
#
loop_
_entity.id
_entity.type
_entity.pdbx_description
1 polymer ?
#
loop_
_entity_poly.entity_id
_entity_poly.type
_entity_poly.pdbx_seq_one_letter_code
_entity_poly.pdbx_strand_id
1 'polypeptide(L)'
;MGRRSARWTSILLLLHLLGSVALNVSRCRSSLNANAARNVVKKKCKKDPCVQTPTRKRLRRGVKLDLAVNCLLFLSAPLDCGRPPTLADGDTKESSQFSYRHNDRVEHVCQSYYVMQGGPFRTCINGEWTGDITCLKPCTVDREAMNDRNITFRYGRYNKLYANHDDHVAFRCTRGRTVGSVAMRQRCDDGVMELPSCI
;
A
#
# COMPACT_ATOMS: atom_id res chain seq x y z
N MET A 1 10.87 18.35 -47.01
CA MET A 1 9.83 17.66 -46.20
C MET A 1 10.28 16.22 -46.02
N GLY A 2 10.41 15.58 -44.88
CA GLY A 2 10.11 15.88 -43.48
C GLY A 2 10.30 14.54 -42.73
N ARG A 3 11.20 14.54 -41.74
CA ARG A 3 11.65 13.41 -40.91
C ARG A 3 10.53 12.49 -40.40
N ARG A 4 10.50 11.19 -40.78
CA ARG A 4 9.79 10.11 -40.04
C ARG A 4 10.37 8.72 -40.37
N SER A 5 11.36 8.21 -39.61
CA SER A 5 11.58 6.73 -39.53
C SER A 5 12.59 6.22 -38.48
N ALA A 6 13.11 7.04 -37.55
CA ALA A 6 14.12 6.56 -36.59
C ALA A 6 13.56 6.22 -35.19
N ARG A 7 12.31 6.58 -34.88
CA ARG A 7 11.71 6.36 -33.55
C ARG A 7 11.07 4.98 -33.37
N TRP A 8 10.69 4.30 -34.46
CA TRP A 8 9.95 3.03 -34.38
C TRP A 8 10.87 1.81 -34.11
N THR A 9 12.10 1.82 -34.64
CA THR A 9 13.07 0.72 -34.45
C THR A 9 13.59 0.61 -33.01
N SER A 10 13.77 1.74 -32.32
CA SER A 10 14.19 1.75 -30.90
C SER A 10 13.10 1.24 -29.96
N ILE A 11 11.82 1.53 -30.25
CA ILE A 11 10.68 1.06 -29.43
C ILE A 11 10.48 -0.46 -29.61
N LEU A 12 10.61 -0.97 -30.84
CA LEU A 12 10.59 -2.41 -31.13
C LEU A 12 11.75 -3.16 -30.44
N LEU A 13 12.95 -2.58 -30.40
CA LEU A 13 14.08 -3.17 -29.69
C LEU A 13 13.86 -3.20 -28.17
N LEU A 14 13.32 -2.12 -27.60
CA LEU A 14 12.92 -2.05 -26.18
C LEU A 14 11.80 -3.02 -25.83
N LEU A 15 10.78 -3.18 -26.69
CA LEU A 15 9.71 -4.16 -26.53
C LEU A 15 10.21 -5.61 -26.64
N HIS A 16 11.14 -5.89 -27.56
CA HIS A 16 11.79 -7.19 -27.66
C HIS A 16 12.68 -7.49 -26.44
N LEU A 17 13.39 -6.50 -25.91
CA LEU A 17 14.20 -6.65 -24.70
C LEU A 17 13.30 -6.88 -23.47
N LEU A 18 12.23 -6.10 -23.30
CA LEU A 18 11.26 -6.28 -22.21
C LEU A 18 10.53 -7.63 -22.29
N GLY A 19 10.13 -8.06 -23.49
CA GLY A 19 9.52 -9.38 -23.72
C GLY A 19 10.48 -10.54 -23.42
N SER A 20 11.76 -10.40 -23.80
CA SER A 20 12.79 -11.40 -23.52
C SER A 20 13.10 -11.51 -22.01
N VAL A 21 13.01 -10.40 -21.27
CA VAL A 21 13.18 -10.38 -19.81
C VAL A 21 12.00 -11.08 -19.11
N ALA A 22 10.76 -10.81 -19.50
CA ALA A 22 9.57 -11.45 -18.91
C ALA A 22 9.51 -12.97 -19.17
N LEU A 23 9.92 -13.43 -20.36
CA LEU A 23 10.04 -14.86 -20.66
C LEU A 23 11.12 -15.56 -19.84
N ASN A 24 12.21 -14.86 -19.48
CA ASN A 24 13.29 -15.46 -18.71
C ASN A 24 12.95 -15.62 -17.21
N VAL A 25 12.18 -14.70 -16.63
CA VAL A 25 11.70 -14.79 -15.22
C VAL A 25 10.75 -15.97 -15.04
N SER A 26 9.74 -16.09 -15.90
CA SER A 26 8.78 -17.20 -15.89
C SER A 26 9.46 -18.56 -16.11
N ARG A 27 10.51 -18.61 -16.94
CA ARG A 27 11.31 -19.83 -17.17
C ARG A 27 12.18 -20.22 -15.96
N CYS A 28 12.74 -19.25 -15.22
CA CYS A 28 13.45 -19.53 -13.96
C CYS A 28 12.51 -20.06 -12.88
N ARG A 29 11.31 -19.47 -12.74
CA ARG A 29 10.28 -19.93 -11.77
C ARG A 29 9.80 -21.36 -12.05
N SER A 30 9.56 -21.68 -13.32
CA SER A 30 9.19 -23.04 -13.76
C SER A 30 10.32 -24.06 -13.54
N SER A 31 11.58 -23.65 -13.73
CA SER A 31 12.75 -24.52 -13.53
C SER A 31 13.03 -24.82 -12.04
N LEU A 32 12.74 -23.86 -11.15
CA LEU A 32 12.82 -24.07 -9.69
C LEU A 32 11.67 -24.95 -9.17
N ASN A 33 10.43 -24.73 -9.61
CA ASN A 33 9.30 -25.59 -9.26
C ASN A 33 9.46 -27.03 -9.77
N ALA A 34 10.05 -27.21 -10.96
CA ALA A 34 10.37 -28.54 -11.50
C ALA A 34 11.48 -29.27 -10.70
N ASN A 35 12.32 -28.52 -9.97
CA ASN A 35 13.34 -29.08 -9.07
C ASN A 35 12.81 -29.33 -7.65
N ALA A 36 11.73 -28.67 -7.23
CA ALA A 36 11.05 -28.96 -5.97
C ALA A 36 10.18 -30.24 -6.01
N ALA A 37 9.77 -30.70 -7.19
CA ALA A 37 8.92 -31.88 -7.38
C ALA A 37 9.67 -33.24 -7.44
N ARG A 38 10.96 -33.29 -7.07
CA ARG A 38 11.76 -34.54 -7.06
C ARG A 38 12.04 -35.05 -5.64
N ASN A 39 10.98 -35.52 -4.99
CA ASN A 39 10.92 -36.53 -3.91
C ASN A 39 9.41 -36.77 -3.69
N VAL A 40 8.77 -37.89 -4.04
CA VAL A 40 8.93 -39.25 -3.50
C VAL A 40 8.26 -40.24 -4.47
N VAL A 41 9.03 -41.16 -5.07
CA VAL A 41 8.57 -42.54 -5.36
C VAL A 41 9.81 -43.43 -5.24
N LYS A 42 9.88 -44.21 -4.16
CA LYS A 42 10.87 -45.28 -3.97
C LYS A 42 10.65 -46.34 -5.06
N LYS A 43 11.57 -46.50 -6.02
CA LYS A 43 11.65 -47.71 -6.85
C LYS A 43 12.93 -48.47 -6.51
N LYS A 44 12.72 -49.70 -6.05
CA LYS A 44 13.71 -50.68 -5.61
C LYS A 44 14.35 -51.30 -6.86
N CYS A 45 15.64 -51.08 -7.08
CA CYS A 45 16.38 -51.72 -8.18
C CYS A 45 16.66 -53.19 -7.84
N LYS A 46 16.46 -54.11 -8.80
CA LYS A 46 16.86 -55.53 -8.72
C LYS A 46 17.43 -55.99 -10.08
N LYS A 47 18.75 -56.28 -10.07
CA LYS A 47 19.65 -57.11 -10.93
C LYS A 47 19.49 -57.13 -12.49
N ASP A 48 20.51 -56.56 -13.16
CA ASP A 48 21.24 -56.84 -14.45
C ASP A 48 20.51 -57.19 -15.78
N PRO A 49 21.13 -57.02 -16.98
CA PRO A 49 21.88 -55.87 -17.53
C PRO A 49 21.45 -55.50 -19.00
N CYS A 50 21.74 -54.27 -19.47
CA CYS A 50 21.85 -53.99 -20.91
C CYS A 50 23.17 -53.27 -21.22
N VAL A 51 24.04 -53.97 -21.95
CA VAL A 51 25.30 -53.48 -22.53
C VAL A 51 24.97 -52.64 -23.77
N GLN A 52 25.30 -51.35 -23.78
CA GLN A 52 25.66 -50.59 -25.00
C GLN A 52 26.70 -49.50 -24.68
N THR A 53 27.67 -49.36 -25.58
CA THR A 53 29.01 -48.75 -25.49
C THR A 53 29.07 -47.20 -25.41
N PRO A 54 30.18 -46.60 -24.93
CA PRO A 54 30.30 -45.15 -24.71
C PRO A 54 30.76 -44.40 -25.97
N THR A 55 29.91 -43.53 -26.53
CA THR A 55 30.41 -42.47 -27.43
C THR A 55 30.85 -41.27 -26.60
N ARG A 56 32.17 -41.11 -26.46
CA ARG A 56 32.82 -40.06 -25.70
C ARG A 56 32.64 -38.71 -26.42
N LYS A 57 31.50 -38.03 -26.23
CA LYS A 57 31.36 -36.63 -26.65
C LYS A 57 32.21 -35.76 -25.73
N ARG A 58 33.29 -35.22 -26.31
CA ARG A 58 34.25 -34.29 -25.70
C ARG A 58 33.48 -33.11 -25.08
N LEU A 59 33.46 -33.04 -23.76
CA LEU A 59 32.91 -31.90 -23.03
C LEU A 59 33.79 -30.69 -23.34
N ARG A 60 33.31 -29.76 -24.17
CA ARG A 60 33.93 -28.44 -24.28
C ARG A 60 33.76 -27.76 -22.91
N ARG A 61 34.88 -27.57 -22.21
CA ARG A 61 34.96 -26.69 -21.03
C ARG A 61 34.76 -25.27 -21.54
N GLY A 62 33.56 -24.75 -21.34
CA GLY A 62 33.19 -23.40 -21.72
C GLY A 62 31.74 -23.15 -21.35
N VAL A 63 31.55 -22.39 -20.28
CA VAL A 63 30.28 -21.78 -19.85
C VAL A 63 29.19 -22.77 -19.37
N LYS A 64 29.39 -23.32 -18.17
CA LYS A 64 28.32 -23.93 -17.36
C LYS A 64 28.10 -23.19 -16.04
N LEU A 65 28.42 -21.88 -16.03
CA LEU A 65 28.28 -21.00 -14.87
C LEU A 65 27.21 -19.91 -15.07
N ASP A 66 26.62 -19.77 -16.26
CA ASP A 66 25.80 -18.59 -16.58
C ASP A 66 24.30 -18.77 -16.31
N LEU A 67 23.81 -20.01 -16.17
CA LEU A 67 22.38 -20.24 -15.93
C LEU A 67 22.01 -20.17 -14.44
N ALA A 68 22.89 -20.61 -13.54
CA ALA A 68 22.66 -20.58 -12.10
C ALA A 68 22.81 -19.17 -11.51
N VAL A 69 23.81 -18.41 -11.99
CA VAL A 69 24.07 -17.03 -11.55
C VAL A 69 22.95 -16.08 -12.01
N ASN A 70 22.46 -16.21 -13.25
CA ASN A 70 21.27 -15.46 -13.68
C ASN A 70 20.04 -15.81 -12.83
N CYS A 71 19.80 -17.08 -12.53
CA CYS A 71 18.64 -17.46 -11.72
C CYS A 71 18.75 -16.94 -10.26
N LEU A 72 19.96 -16.87 -9.68
CA LEU A 72 20.20 -16.23 -8.37
C LEU A 72 19.94 -14.71 -8.42
N LEU A 73 20.35 -14.03 -9.50
CA LEU A 73 20.08 -12.60 -9.70
C LEU A 73 18.58 -12.28 -9.93
N PHE A 74 17.82 -13.21 -10.52
CA PHE A 74 16.36 -13.08 -10.68
C PHE A 74 15.56 -13.52 -9.43
N LEU A 75 16.14 -14.34 -8.55
CA LEU A 75 15.57 -14.71 -7.24
C LEU A 75 15.62 -13.55 -6.23
N SER A 76 16.48 -12.55 -6.46
CA SER A 76 16.60 -11.33 -5.65
C SER A 76 15.81 -10.14 -6.19
N ALA A 77 15.00 -10.32 -7.25
CA ALA A 77 14.17 -9.24 -7.76
C ALA A 77 13.04 -8.91 -6.75
N PRO A 78 12.82 -7.63 -6.40
CA PRO A 78 11.73 -7.24 -5.52
C PRO A 78 10.39 -7.70 -6.09
N LEU A 79 9.51 -8.19 -5.22
CA LEU A 79 8.15 -8.54 -5.59
C LEU A 79 7.32 -7.27 -5.82
N ASP A 80 6.45 -7.34 -6.83
CA ASP A 80 5.41 -6.35 -7.09
C ASP A 80 4.24 -6.57 -6.11
N CYS A 81 3.58 -5.47 -5.75
CA CYS A 81 2.38 -5.51 -4.91
C CYS A 81 1.12 -5.68 -5.77
N GLY A 82 0.09 -6.26 -5.16
CA GLY A 82 -1.28 -6.23 -5.71
C GLY A 82 -1.97 -4.90 -5.47
N ARG A 83 -3.30 -4.91 -5.53
CA ARG A 83 -4.11 -3.73 -5.19
C ARG A 83 -3.78 -3.20 -3.78
N PRO A 84 -3.73 -1.88 -3.59
CA PRO A 84 -3.52 -1.30 -2.28
C PRO A 84 -4.68 -1.65 -1.34
N PRO A 85 -4.40 -1.78 -0.04
CA PRO A 85 -5.44 -1.96 0.97
C PRO A 85 -6.35 -0.73 1.04
N THR A 86 -7.62 -0.95 1.39
CA THR A 86 -8.58 0.13 1.61
C THR A 86 -8.23 0.93 2.86
N LEU A 87 -8.46 2.24 2.84
CA LEU A 87 -8.32 3.12 3.99
C LEU A 87 -9.67 3.32 4.68
N ALA A 88 -9.73 3.11 6.00
CA ALA A 88 -10.93 3.42 6.78
C ALA A 88 -11.16 4.94 6.81
N ASP A 89 -12.42 5.38 6.66
CA ASP A 89 -12.80 6.79 6.60
C ASP A 89 -12.02 7.61 5.55
N GLY A 90 -11.65 6.94 4.45
CA GLY A 90 -10.90 7.52 3.34
C GLY A 90 -11.04 6.72 2.04
N ASP A 91 -10.32 7.16 1.03
CA ASP A 91 -10.28 6.53 -0.29
C ASP A 91 -8.88 6.60 -0.91
N THR A 92 -8.64 5.85 -1.98
CA THR A 92 -7.44 5.96 -2.81
C THR A 92 -7.71 6.97 -3.93
N LYS A 93 -6.82 7.96 -4.09
CA LYS A 93 -7.05 9.10 -4.99
C LYS A 93 -7.08 8.72 -6.48
N GLU A 94 -6.37 7.67 -6.87
CA GLU A 94 -6.24 7.21 -8.26
C GLU A 94 -6.88 5.83 -8.47
N SER A 95 -7.15 5.48 -9.74
CA SER A 95 -7.70 4.16 -10.09
C SER A 95 -6.71 3.05 -9.75
N SER A 96 -7.21 2.01 -9.06
CA SER A 96 -6.37 0.91 -8.64
C SER A 96 -5.89 0.10 -9.86
N GLN A 97 -4.58 0.10 -10.12
CA GLN A 97 -3.95 -0.85 -11.03
C GLN A 97 -4.02 -2.26 -10.39
N PHE A 98 -3.93 -3.29 -11.21
CA PHE A 98 -3.89 -4.67 -10.70
C PHE A 98 -2.53 -5.06 -10.10
N SER A 99 -1.46 -4.34 -10.46
CA SER A 99 -0.08 -4.61 -10.04
C SER A 99 0.70 -3.31 -9.90
N TYR A 100 1.56 -3.22 -8.89
CA TYR A 100 2.40 -2.07 -8.57
C TYR A 100 3.84 -2.52 -8.33
N ARG A 101 4.81 -1.82 -8.91
CA ARG A 101 6.22 -2.15 -8.77
C ARG A 101 6.74 -1.81 -7.38
N HIS A 102 7.81 -2.48 -6.98
CA HIS A 102 8.55 -2.06 -5.80
C HIS A 102 8.96 -0.57 -5.88
N ASN A 103 8.70 0.15 -4.77
CA ASN A 103 8.82 1.60 -4.59
C ASN A 103 7.73 2.44 -5.25
N ASP A 104 6.73 1.83 -5.90
CA ASP A 104 5.53 2.57 -6.29
C ASP A 104 4.79 3.07 -5.05
N ARG A 105 4.16 4.24 -5.18
CA ARG A 105 3.40 4.90 -4.11
C ARG A 105 2.00 5.16 -4.58
N VAL A 106 1.04 4.97 -3.68
CA VAL A 106 -0.35 5.36 -3.88
C VAL A 106 -0.73 6.43 -2.88
N GLU A 107 -1.43 7.45 -3.35
CA GLU A 107 -1.96 8.52 -2.50
C GLU A 107 -3.36 8.14 -2.02
N HIS A 108 -3.55 8.20 -0.71
CA HIS A 108 -4.84 8.10 -0.06
C HIS A 108 -5.31 9.48 0.37
N VAL A 109 -6.62 9.63 0.52
CA VAL A 109 -7.29 10.84 1.00
C VAL A 109 -8.29 10.46 2.07
N CYS A 110 -8.40 11.26 3.13
CA CYS A 110 -9.45 11.08 4.12
C CYS A 110 -10.77 11.66 3.60
N GLN A 111 -11.89 11.18 4.14
CA GLN A 111 -13.20 11.78 3.92
C GLN A 111 -13.24 13.25 4.37
N SER A 112 -14.24 14.00 3.92
CA SER A 112 -14.40 15.40 4.31
C SER A 112 -14.40 15.56 5.84
N TYR A 113 -13.68 16.57 6.33
CA TYR A 113 -13.51 16.92 7.75
C TYR A 113 -12.63 15.96 8.59
N TYR A 114 -12.24 14.81 8.05
CA TYR A 114 -11.26 13.95 8.71
C TYR A 114 -9.85 14.48 8.50
N VAL A 115 -9.01 14.36 9.53
CA VAL A 115 -7.62 14.79 9.48
C VAL A 115 -6.71 13.59 9.28
N MET A 116 -5.83 13.66 8.30
CA MET A 116 -4.89 12.58 8.02
C MET A 116 -3.70 12.61 8.98
N GLN A 117 -3.40 11.45 9.55
CA GLN A 117 -2.20 11.20 10.36
C GLN A 117 -1.33 10.13 9.70
N GLY A 118 0.00 10.28 9.81
CA GLY A 118 0.98 9.38 9.19
C GLY A 118 1.34 9.68 7.73
N GLY A 119 0.59 10.57 7.08
CA GLY A 119 0.84 11.08 5.72
C GLY A 119 0.03 10.33 4.65
N PRO A 120 0.00 10.84 3.40
CA PRO A 120 -0.97 10.37 2.41
C PRO A 120 -0.52 9.15 1.61
N PHE A 121 0.68 8.61 1.83
CA PHE A 121 1.27 7.64 0.90
C PHE A 121 1.47 6.27 1.52
N ARG A 122 0.98 5.24 0.83
CA ARG A 122 1.48 3.87 1.01
C ARG A 122 2.50 3.55 -0.06
N THR A 123 3.55 2.82 0.31
CA THR A 123 4.67 2.45 -0.56
C THR A 123 4.74 0.93 -0.69
N CYS A 124 4.84 0.44 -1.93
CA CYS A 124 5.03 -0.98 -2.20
C CYS A 124 6.48 -1.41 -1.92
N ILE A 125 6.70 -2.18 -0.88
CA ILE A 125 8.01 -2.70 -0.49
C ILE A 125 7.99 -4.21 -0.62
N ASN A 126 8.65 -4.73 -1.66
CA ASN A 126 8.84 -6.16 -1.89
C ASN A 126 7.56 -7.01 -1.75
N GLY A 127 6.48 -6.59 -2.42
CA GLY A 127 5.19 -7.28 -2.41
C GLY A 127 4.25 -6.88 -1.28
N GLU A 128 4.69 -6.05 -0.34
CA GLU A 128 3.89 -5.59 0.80
C GLU A 128 3.67 -4.07 0.77
N TRP A 129 2.45 -3.63 1.09
CA TRP A 129 2.15 -2.21 1.24
C TRP A 129 2.55 -1.72 2.62
N THR A 130 3.43 -0.72 2.66
CA THR A 130 3.93 -0.08 3.88
C THR A 130 3.47 1.37 3.96
N GLY A 131 3.47 1.94 5.16
CA GLY A 131 2.95 3.28 5.44
C GLY A 131 1.78 3.18 6.41
N ASP A 132 1.89 3.89 7.53
CA ASP A 132 0.84 3.98 8.53
C ASP A 132 0.01 5.22 8.22
N ILE A 133 -1.28 5.03 7.95
CA ILE A 133 -2.21 6.09 7.57
C ILE A 133 -3.50 5.88 8.35
N THR A 134 -3.89 6.91 9.09
CA THR A 134 -5.15 6.96 9.83
C THR A 134 -5.88 8.27 9.54
N CYS A 135 -7.21 8.18 9.47
CA CYS A 135 -8.08 9.33 9.32
C CYS A 135 -8.74 9.60 10.67
N LEU A 136 -8.37 10.71 11.30
CA LEU A 136 -8.86 11.12 12.61
C LEU A 136 -10.19 11.84 12.47
N LYS A 137 -11.17 11.42 13.27
CA LYS A 137 -12.55 11.85 13.21
C LYS A 137 -12.73 13.31 13.63
N PRO A 138 -13.59 14.06 12.93
CA PRO A 138 -14.04 15.36 13.42
C PRO A 138 -15.02 15.20 14.58
N CYS A 139 -15.05 16.19 15.46
CA CYS A 139 -16.05 16.30 16.51
C CYS A 139 -17.25 17.07 15.98
N THR A 140 -18.45 16.57 16.26
CA THR A 140 -19.70 17.26 15.94
C THR A 140 -20.33 17.78 17.23
N VAL A 141 -20.61 19.08 17.27
CA VAL A 141 -21.35 19.70 18.37
C VAL A 141 -22.58 20.36 17.78
N ASP A 142 -23.75 19.90 18.23
CA ASP A 142 -25.05 20.42 17.82
C ASP A 142 -25.72 21.21 18.96
N ARG A 143 -26.88 21.77 18.62
CA ARG A 143 -27.62 22.65 19.51
C ARG A 143 -28.20 21.88 20.69
N GLU A 144 -28.64 20.67 20.47
CA GLU A 144 -29.23 19.80 21.48
C GLU A 144 -28.19 19.48 22.56
N ALA A 145 -26.98 19.01 22.19
CA ALA A 145 -25.91 18.74 23.13
C ALA A 145 -25.45 19.99 23.93
N MET A 146 -25.49 21.17 23.32
CA MET A 146 -25.20 22.44 23.99
C MET A 146 -26.29 22.86 24.98
N ASN A 147 -27.56 22.69 24.60
CA ASN A 147 -28.72 23.08 25.41
C ASN A 147 -28.78 22.25 26.70
N ASP A 148 -28.53 20.94 26.61
CA ASP A 148 -28.50 20.03 27.77
C ASP A 148 -27.49 20.46 28.84
N ARG A 149 -26.50 21.28 28.45
CA ARG A 149 -25.39 21.73 29.30
C ARG A 149 -25.41 23.22 29.59
N ASN A 150 -26.45 23.94 29.15
CA ASN A 150 -26.58 25.40 29.27
C ASN A 150 -25.40 26.19 28.67
N ILE A 151 -24.83 25.72 27.57
CA ILE A 151 -23.71 26.37 26.87
C ILE A 151 -24.11 26.84 25.47
N THR A 152 -23.28 27.68 24.87
CA THR A 152 -23.36 28.08 23.46
C THR A 152 -21.94 28.35 22.95
N PHE A 153 -21.72 28.32 21.63
CA PHE A 153 -20.44 28.74 21.07
C PHE A 153 -20.13 30.19 21.48
N ARG A 154 -18.86 30.44 21.83
CA ARG A 154 -18.39 31.78 22.21
C ARG A 154 -18.40 32.73 21.03
N TYR A 155 -18.07 32.22 19.84
CA TYR A 155 -17.99 32.96 18.59
C TYR A 155 -18.98 32.38 17.57
N GLY A 156 -19.65 33.26 16.83
CA GLY A 156 -20.65 32.87 15.83
C GLY A 156 -22.03 32.57 16.41
N ARG A 157 -22.98 32.26 15.51
CA ARG A 157 -24.36 31.85 15.83
C ARG A 157 -24.69 30.51 15.16
N TYR A 158 -23.71 29.61 15.11
CA TYR A 158 -23.88 28.30 14.50
C TYR A 158 -24.72 27.41 15.40
N ASN A 159 -25.71 26.72 14.83
CA ASN A 159 -26.47 25.69 15.54
C ASN A 159 -25.77 24.33 15.50
N LYS A 160 -24.78 24.17 14.61
CA LYS A 160 -23.99 22.95 14.44
C LYS A 160 -22.59 23.33 13.98
N LEU A 161 -21.58 22.72 14.60
CA LEU A 161 -20.17 22.88 14.23
C LEU A 161 -19.52 21.51 14.04
N TYR A 162 -18.72 21.40 12.98
CA TYR A 162 -17.76 20.33 12.79
C TYR A 162 -16.38 20.91 13.10
N ALA A 163 -15.71 20.36 14.10
CA ALA A 163 -14.35 20.70 14.45
C ALA A 163 -13.45 19.57 13.97
N ASN A 164 -12.42 19.88 13.19
CA ASN A 164 -11.44 18.89 12.79
C ASN A 164 -10.67 18.40 14.04
N HIS A 165 -10.00 17.25 13.94
CA HIS A 165 -9.10 16.82 15.01
C HIS A 165 -8.07 17.91 15.35
N ASP A 166 -7.74 18.07 16.63
CA ASP A 166 -6.91 19.14 17.22
C ASP A 166 -7.47 20.57 17.14
N ASP A 167 -8.61 20.80 16.47
CA ASP A 167 -9.28 22.09 16.54
C ASP A 167 -9.76 22.37 17.96
N HIS A 168 -9.74 23.66 18.31
CA HIS A 168 -10.20 24.13 19.60
C HIS A 168 -11.47 24.96 19.48
N VAL A 169 -12.49 24.56 20.21
CA VAL A 169 -13.79 25.22 20.25
C VAL A 169 -13.96 25.90 21.60
N ALA A 170 -14.31 27.18 21.56
CA ALA A 170 -14.61 27.96 22.75
C ALA A 170 -16.12 28.09 22.94
N PHE A 171 -16.56 27.85 24.16
CA PHE A 171 -17.94 27.94 24.62
C PHE A 171 -18.10 29.09 25.62
N ARG A 172 -19.35 29.44 25.89
CA ARG A 172 -19.75 30.31 26.99
C ARG A 172 -21.08 29.84 27.55
N CYS A 173 -21.36 30.20 28.80
CA CYS A 173 -22.64 29.94 29.41
C CYS A 173 -23.77 30.75 28.75
N THR A 174 -24.97 30.17 28.75
CA THR A 174 -26.20 30.93 28.52
C THR A 174 -26.43 31.92 29.67
N ARG A 175 -27.30 32.92 29.45
CA ARG A 175 -27.47 34.04 30.39
C ARG A 175 -27.86 33.55 31.79
N GLY A 176 -27.19 34.12 32.81
CA GLY A 176 -27.51 33.88 34.22
C GLY A 176 -26.93 32.58 34.80
N ARG A 177 -26.12 31.85 34.05
CA ARG A 177 -25.48 30.60 34.48
C ARG A 177 -24.01 30.81 34.81
N THR A 178 -23.48 29.95 35.67
CA THR A 178 -22.08 29.99 36.10
C THR A 178 -21.29 28.81 35.53
N VAL A 179 -19.98 29.02 35.35
CA VAL A 179 -19.08 28.01 34.75
C VAL A 179 -18.94 26.80 35.70
N GLY A 180 -19.12 25.60 35.15
CA GLY A 180 -18.89 24.34 35.86
C GLY A 180 -17.40 23.98 35.99
N SER A 181 -17.12 22.69 36.23
CA SER A 181 -15.75 22.19 36.45
C SER A 181 -14.91 22.07 35.18
N VAL A 182 -15.55 21.82 34.03
CA VAL A 182 -14.87 21.61 32.75
C VAL A 182 -14.59 22.95 32.08
N ALA A 183 -13.37 23.12 31.55
CA ALA A 183 -12.93 24.37 30.94
C ALA A 183 -13.80 24.77 29.73
N MET A 184 -13.97 26.07 29.51
CA MET A 184 -14.82 26.57 28.41
C MET A 184 -14.15 26.49 27.03
N ARG A 185 -12.91 26.02 26.92
CA ARG A 185 -12.21 25.82 25.65
C ARG A 185 -11.81 24.35 25.55
N GLN A 186 -12.37 23.67 24.56
CA GLN A 186 -12.20 22.23 24.37
C GLN A 186 -11.47 21.94 23.07
N ARG A 187 -10.70 20.85 23.08
CA ARG A 187 -10.03 20.33 21.89
C ARG A 187 -10.79 19.13 21.37
N CYS A 188 -10.89 18.99 20.05
CA CYS A 188 -11.38 17.77 19.44
C CYS A 188 -10.29 16.69 19.42
N ASP A 189 -10.56 15.52 19.99
CA ASP A 189 -9.65 14.38 20.02
C ASP A 189 -10.31 13.16 19.38
N ASP A 190 -9.91 12.83 18.16
CA ASP A 190 -10.48 11.75 17.32
C ASP A 190 -12.00 11.54 17.48
N GLY A 191 -12.79 12.58 17.22
CA GLY A 191 -14.26 12.54 17.30
C GLY A 191 -14.84 12.69 18.71
N VAL A 192 -14.00 12.81 19.74
CA VAL A 192 -14.39 13.01 21.13
C VAL A 192 -14.10 14.45 21.56
N MET A 193 -15.11 15.12 22.09
CA MET A 193 -14.98 16.45 22.69
C MET A 193 -15.74 16.49 24.02
N GLU A 194 -15.02 16.73 25.11
CA GLU A 194 -15.63 16.83 26.45
C GLU A 194 -16.34 18.18 26.60
N LEU A 195 -17.63 18.22 26.27
CA LEU A 195 -18.40 19.47 26.34
C LEU A 195 -18.50 19.99 27.79
N PRO A 196 -18.20 21.29 28.02
CA PRO A 196 -18.37 21.89 29.33
C PRO A 196 -19.84 22.01 29.73
N SER A 197 -20.09 22.35 30.98
CA SER A 197 -21.44 22.62 31.49
C SER A 197 -21.48 23.91 32.30
N CYS A 198 -22.66 24.51 32.37
CA CYS A 198 -22.95 25.63 33.24
C CYS A 198 -24.11 25.31 34.17
N ILE A 199 -23.99 25.76 35.43
CA ILE A 199 -24.97 25.57 36.52
C ILE A 199 -25.74 26.85 36.78
#